data_AF-A0A024ULA6-F1
#
_entry.id   AF-A0A024ULA6-F1
#
_cell.length_a   1.000
_cell.length_b   1.000
_cell.length_c   1.000
_cell.angle_alpha   90.00
_cell.angle_beta   90.00
_cell.angle_gamma   90.00
#
_symmetry.space_group_name_H-M   'P 1'
#
loop_
_entity.id
_entity.type
_entity.pdbx_description
1 polymer ?
#
loop_
_entity_poly.entity_id
_entity_poly.type
_entity_poly.pdbx_seq_one_letter_code
_entity_poly.pdbx_strand_id
1 'polypeptide(L)'
;MQQGQSGPHEVAESCFLQLYAEAVRSMVERHPTSAEKSPEDVWTPSDELTAKLEAFGYDVGYRFVERFSRDRPRMLEPLDVIKFLCKDFWIHIFKKQIDKLQTNHRGVFVLQDFNFRWIQALSGENDAESKQKALVFLIFPCGLLRGALANLGILAIVNADLNAVPGCVFNIKLR
;
A
#
# COMPACT_ATOMS: atom_id res chain seq x y z
N MET A 1 17.54 -40.43 2.59
CA MET A 1 17.79 -39.00 2.89
C MET A 1 16.47 -38.27 2.72
N GLN A 2 15.76 -38.01 3.82
CA GLN A 2 14.52 -37.22 3.79
C GLN A 2 14.91 -35.75 3.65
N GLN A 3 14.50 -35.12 2.56
CA GLN A 3 14.57 -33.66 2.43
C GLN A 3 13.63 -33.09 3.48
N GLY A 4 14.19 -32.48 4.53
CA GLY A 4 13.43 -31.69 5.47
C GLY A 4 12.83 -30.50 4.72
N GLN A 5 11.52 -30.52 4.51
CA GLN A 5 10.79 -29.32 4.13
C GLN A 5 10.97 -28.32 5.27
N SER A 6 11.80 -27.30 5.06
CA SER A 6 11.83 -26.14 5.96
C SER A 6 10.42 -25.55 5.96
N GLY A 7 9.79 -25.51 7.13
CA GLY A 7 8.54 -24.79 7.32
C GLY A 7 8.69 -23.33 6.90
N PRO A 8 7.58 -22.61 6.68
CA PRO A 8 7.63 -21.20 6.30
C PRO A 8 8.49 -20.44 7.33
N HIS A 9 9.53 -19.75 6.85
CA HIS A 9 10.37 -18.91 7.69
C HIS A 9 9.51 -17.75 8.22
N GLU A 10 9.30 -17.73 9.53
CA GLU A 10 8.60 -16.63 10.19
C GLU A 10 9.60 -15.50 10.49
N VAL A 11 9.34 -14.32 9.93
CA VAL A 11 10.10 -13.11 10.20
C VAL A 11 9.19 -12.17 10.98
N ALA A 12 9.72 -11.56 12.04
CA ALA A 12 8.96 -10.61 12.85
C ALA A 12 8.48 -9.43 11.97
N GLU A 13 7.21 -9.05 12.11
CA GLU A 13 6.60 -7.94 11.37
C GLU A 13 7.38 -6.63 11.56
N SER A 14 7.95 -6.43 12.76
CA SER A 14 8.80 -5.29 13.08
C SER A 14 10.02 -5.14 12.17
N CYS A 15 10.62 -6.24 11.67
CA CYS A 15 11.74 -6.18 10.75
C CYS A 15 11.33 -5.50 9.43
N PHE A 16 10.17 -5.86 8.90
CA PHE A 16 9.64 -5.22 7.69
C PHE A 16 9.27 -3.76 7.97
N LEU A 17 8.56 -3.48 9.07
CA LEU A 17 8.12 -2.13 9.40
C LEU A 17 9.29 -1.16 9.59
N GLN A 18 10.36 -1.59 10.25
CA GLN A 18 11.57 -0.79 10.41
C GLN A 18 12.30 -0.56 9.09
N LEU A 19 12.47 -1.63 8.28
CA LEU A 19 13.07 -1.50 6.94
C LEU A 19 12.25 -0.56 6.05
N TYR A 20 10.94 -0.69 6.06
CA TYR A 20 10.03 0.15 5.29
C TYR A 20 10.10 1.62 5.73
N ALA A 21 10.08 1.87 7.04
CA ALA A 21 10.19 3.22 7.58
C ALA A 21 11.53 3.88 7.20
N GLU A 22 12.65 3.17 7.32
CA GLU A 22 13.96 3.71 6.92
C GLU A 22 14.07 3.88 5.40
N ALA A 23 13.49 2.99 4.61
CA ALA A 23 13.47 3.13 3.15
C ALA A 23 12.71 4.41 2.73
N VAL A 24 11.53 4.63 3.29
CA VAL A 24 10.73 5.84 3.02
C VAL A 24 11.49 7.09 3.50
N ARG A 25 12.03 7.10 4.72
CA ARG A 25 12.81 8.23 5.24
C ARG A 25 14.01 8.54 4.35
N SER A 26 14.81 7.53 4.01
CA SER A 26 15.96 7.68 3.11
C SER A 26 15.58 8.21 1.73
N MET A 27 14.39 7.84 1.21
CA MET A 27 13.90 8.36 -0.07
C MET A 27 13.46 9.82 0.05
N VAL A 28 12.80 10.21 1.14
CA VAL A 28 12.42 11.61 1.43
C VAL A 28 13.68 12.48 1.50
N GLU A 29 14.70 12.06 2.26
CA GLU A 29 15.95 12.81 2.43
C GLU A 29 16.73 12.99 1.10
N ARG A 30 16.68 12.00 0.21
CA ARG A 30 17.37 12.04 -1.09
C ARG A 30 16.64 12.85 -2.16
N HIS A 31 15.37 13.19 -1.94
CA HIS A 31 14.55 13.94 -2.91
C HIS A 31 13.91 15.14 -2.21
N PRO A 32 14.72 16.12 -1.76
CA PRO A 32 14.18 17.33 -1.17
C PRO A 32 13.27 18.02 -2.19
N THR A 33 12.08 18.44 -1.75
CA THR A 33 11.25 19.38 -2.50
C THR A 33 12.07 20.66 -2.73
N SER A 34 11.98 21.23 -3.94
CA SER A 34 12.81 22.37 -4.35
C SER A 34 12.78 23.50 -3.31
N ALA A 35 13.97 24.09 -3.11
CA ALA A 35 14.35 24.98 -2.03
C ALA A 35 13.30 26.06 -1.67
N GLU A 36 13.23 26.35 -0.36
CA GLU A 36 12.30 27.25 0.34
C GLU A 36 10.96 26.62 0.72
N LYS A 37 11.01 25.67 1.67
CA LYS A 37 9.83 25.31 2.43
C LYS A 37 10.09 25.37 3.93
N SER A 38 9.10 25.89 4.65
CA SER A 38 9.06 25.96 6.11
C SER A 38 9.17 24.56 6.75
N PRO A 39 9.58 24.43 8.03
CA PRO A 39 9.73 23.14 8.71
C PRO A 39 8.47 22.23 8.64
N GLU A 40 7.30 22.84 8.44
CA GLU A 40 5.97 22.22 8.31
C GLU A 40 5.69 21.50 6.98
N ASP A 41 6.63 21.52 6.02
CA ASP A 41 6.43 20.98 4.67
C ASP A 41 7.27 19.74 4.33
N VAL A 42 8.12 19.28 5.25
CA VAL A 42 9.09 18.18 5.03
C VAL A 42 8.41 16.90 4.50
N TRP A 43 7.16 16.66 4.88
CA TRP A 43 6.38 15.49 4.48
C TRP A 43 5.44 15.74 3.31
N THR A 44 5.58 16.86 2.60
CA THR A 44 4.93 17.04 1.30
C THR A 44 5.82 16.42 0.22
N PRO A 45 5.44 15.28 -0.37
CA PRO A 45 6.29 14.58 -1.32
C PRO A 45 6.36 15.36 -2.64
N SER A 46 7.54 15.40 -3.26
CA SER A 46 7.66 15.86 -4.65
C SER A 46 6.99 14.87 -5.60
N ASP A 47 6.67 15.31 -6.82
CA ASP A 47 6.15 14.42 -7.86
C ASP A 47 7.16 13.30 -8.18
N GLU A 48 8.46 13.60 -8.14
CA GLU A 48 9.52 12.61 -8.35
C GLU A 48 9.55 11.55 -7.24
N LEU A 49 9.49 11.98 -5.97
CA LEU A 49 9.45 11.06 -4.84
C LEU A 49 8.19 10.18 -4.89
N THR A 50 7.05 10.80 -5.23
CA THR A 50 5.77 10.11 -5.38
C THR A 50 5.86 9.05 -6.46
N ALA A 51 6.39 9.39 -7.64
CA ALA A 51 6.56 8.44 -8.74
C ALA A 51 7.50 7.28 -8.38
N LYS A 52 8.60 7.54 -7.66
CA LYS A 52 9.55 6.49 -7.25
C LYS A 52 8.97 5.54 -6.21
N LEU A 53 8.32 6.07 -5.18
CA LEU A 53 7.67 5.24 -4.14
C LEU A 53 6.53 4.41 -4.73
N GLU A 54 5.73 5.01 -5.61
CA GLU A 54 4.63 4.34 -6.28
C GLU A 54 5.16 3.23 -7.21
N ALA A 55 6.17 3.51 -8.04
CA ALA A 55 6.78 2.50 -8.91
C ALA A 55 7.37 1.32 -8.12
N PHE A 56 7.99 1.60 -6.96
CA PHE A 56 8.49 0.54 -6.10
C PHE A 56 7.34 -0.34 -5.56
N GLY A 57 6.24 0.28 -5.10
CA GLY A 57 5.04 -0.45 -4.72
C GLY A 57 4.48 -1.28 -5.87
N TYR A 58 4.39 -0.69 -7.06
CA TYR A 58 3.88 -1.33 -8.27
C TYR A 58 4.61 -2.63 -8.60
N ASP A 59 5.95 -2.60 -8.63
CA ASP A 59 6.74 -3.79 -8.93
C ASP A 59 6.54 -4.90 -7.89
N VAL A 60 6.46 -4.54 -6.60
CA VAL A 60 6.19 -5.50 -5.52
C VAL A 60 4.80 -6.10 -5.69
N GLY A 61 3.78 -5.28 -5.93
CA GLY A 61 2.39 -5.73 -6.07
C GLY A 61 2.19 -6.66 -7.26
N TYR A 62 2.80 -6.32 -8.40
CA TYR A 62 2.73 -7.09 -9.63
C TYR A 62 3.32 -8.49 -9.45
N ARG A 63 4.55 -8.56 -8.92
CA ARG A 63 5.27 -9.83 -8.68
C ARG A 63 4.63 -10.66 -7.56
N PHE A 64 4.08 -10.00 -6.55
CA PHE A 64 3.40 -10.69 -5.46
C PHE A 64 2.21 -11.47 -6.01
N VAL A 65 1.33 -10.83 -6.79
CA VAL A 65 0.14 -11.51 -7.31
C VAL A 65 0.50 -12.62 -8.28
N GLU A 66 1.51 -12.44 -9.14
CA GLU A 66 1.98 -13.48 -10.07
C GLU A 66 2.23 -14.83 -9.35
N ARG A 67 2.81 -14.79 -8.15
CA ARG A 67 3.03 -15.99 -7.33
C ARG A 67 1.78 -16.45 -6.58
N PHE A 68 0.99 -15.54 -6.03
CA PHE A 68 -0.11 -15.86 -5.10
C PHE A 68 -1.47 -16.14 -5.78
N SER A 69 -1.63 -15.79 -7.06
CA SER A 69 -2.83 -16.10 -7.85
C SER A 69 -2.66 -17.26 -8.82
N ARG A 70 -1.47 -17.87 -8.89
CA ARG A 70 -1.12 -18.91 -9.88
C ARG A 70 -2.13 -20.05 -9.95
N ASP A 71 -2.53 -20.58 -8.80
CA ASP A 71 -3.39 -21.78 -8.71
C ASP A 71 -4.87 -21.42 -8.52
N ARG A 72 -5.23 -20.14 -8.66
CA ARG A 72 -6.61 -19.68 -8.47
C ARG A 72 -7.39 -19.76 -9.79
N PRO A 73 -8.70 -20.07 -9.72
CA PRO A 73 -9.59 -19.84 -10.85
C PRO A 73 -9.49 -18.39 -11.34
N ARG A 74 -9.56 -18.19 -12.66
CA ARG A 74 -9.52 -16.83 -13.23
C ARG A 74 -10.68 -16.01 -12.70
N MET A 75 -10.37 -14.83 -12.19
CA MET A 75 -11.34 -13.82 -11.83
C MET A 75 -11.70 -13.05 -13.11
N LEU A 76 -12.96 -13.16 -13.54
CA LEU A 76 -13.42 -12.55 -14.79
C LEU A 76 -13.96 -11.14 -14.57
N GLU A 77 -14.61 -10.91 -13.43
CA GLU A 77 -15.25 -9.64 -13.12
C GLU A 77 -14.36 -8.75 -12.25
N PRO A 78 -14.32 -7.43 -12.49
CA PRO A 78 -13.52 -6.51 -11.68
C PRO A 78 -13.86 -6.56 -10.18
N LEU A 79 -15.12 -6.79 -9.84
CA LEU A 79 -15.55 -6.91 -8.44
C LEU A 79 -14.91 -8.13 -7.75
N ASP A 80 -14.68 -9.22 -8.46
CA ASP A 80 -14.07 -10.43 -7.88
C ASP A 80 -12.59 -10.22 -7.62
N VAL A 81 -11.90 -9.51 -8.53
CA VAL A 81 -10.52 -9.06 -8.30
C VAL A 81 -10.43 -8.15 -7.07
N ILE A 82 -11.33 -7.17 -6.94
CA ILE A 82 -11.35 -6.28 -5.76
C ILE A 82 -11.63 -7.07 -4.47
N LYS A 83 -12.53 -8.05 -4.48
CA LYS A 83 -12.77 -8.92 -3.32
C LYS A 83 -11.55 -9.76 -2.94
N PHE A 84 -10.83 -10.29 -3.93
CA PHE A 84 -9.55 -10.97 -3.71
C PHE A 84 -8.52 -10.03 -3.07
N LEU A 85 -8.44 -8.78 -3.55
CA LEU A 85 -7.55 -7.80 -2.95
C LEU A 85 -7.91 -7.49 -1.49
N CYS A 86 -9.20 -7.31 -1.19
CA CYS A 86 -9.70 -7.03 0.16
C CYS A 86 -9.49 -8.16 1.16
N LYS A 87 -9.39 -9.41 0.68
CA LYS A 87 -9.27 -10.60 1.51
C LYS A 87 -7.89 -11.19 1.37
N ASP A 88 -7.69 -12.10 0.42
CA ASP A 88 -6.48 -12.88 0.32
C ASP A 88 -5.23 -12.01 0.24
N PHE A 89 -5.17 -11.06 -0.69
CA PHE A 89 -3.99 -10.19 -0.84
C PHE A 89 -3.72 -9.39 0.45
N TRP A 90 -4.74 -8.72 0.99
CA TRP A 90 -4.60 -7.92 2.21
C TRP A 90 -4.17 -8.77 3.41
N ILE A 91 -4.78 -9.95 3.59
CA ILE A 91 -4.47 -10.87 4.69
C ILE A 91 -3.02 -11.35 4.60
N HIS A 92 -2.52 -11.68 3.41
CA HIS A 92 -1.15 -12.16 3.29
C HIS A 92 -0.12 -11.09 3.68
N ILE A 93 -0.38 -9.83 3.35
CA ILE A 93 0.56 -8.71 3.54
C ILE A 93 0.39 -8.07 4.93
N PHE A 94 -0.85 -7.74 5.32
CA PHE A 94 -1.17 -6.96 6.52
C PHE A 94 -1.78 -7.80 7.65
N LYS A 95 -1.91 -9.12 7.46
CA LYS A 95 -2.43 -10.08 8.46
C LYS A 95 -3.86 -9.77 8.92
N LYS A 96 -4.62 -9.03 8.11
CA LYS A 96 -6.05 -8.74 8.27
C LYS A 96 -6.71 -8.52 6.91
N GLN A 97 -8.04 -8.58 6.88
CA GLN A 97 -8.83 -8.17 5.71
C GLN A 97 -9.11 -6.65 5.76
N ILE A 98 -9.48 -6.07 4.62
CA ILE A 98 -10.07 -4.73 4.53
C ILE A 98 -11.38 -4.70 5.34
N ASP A 99 -11.58 -3.66 6.14
CA ASP A 99 -12.74 -3.54 7.02
C ASP A 99 -14.01 -3.17 6.27
N LYS A 100 -13.89 -2.32 5.24
CA LYS A 100 -15.04 -1.86 4.45
C LYS A 100 -14.70 -1.74 2.97
N LEU A 101 -15.53 -2.35 2.13
CA LEU A 101 -15.53 -2.18 0.67
C LEU A 101 -16.82 -1.48 0.25
N GLN A 102 -16.70 -0.38 -0.49
CA GLN A 102 -17.82 0.30 -1.15
C GLN A 102 -17.54 0.40 -2.65
N THR A 103 -18.59 0.40 -3.47
CA THR A 103 -18.49 0.62 -4.92
C THR A 103 -19.70 1.39 -5.42
N ASN A 104 -19.51 2.15 -6.50
CA ASN A 104 -20.63 2.76 -7.23
C ASN A 104 -21.14 1.86 -8.39
N HIS A 105 -20.64 0.62 -8.50
CA HIS A 105 -20.92 -0.31 -9.61
C HIS A 105 -20.57 0.22 -11.01
N ARG A 106 -19.81 1.32 -11.09
CA ARG A 106 -19.37 2.00 -12.32
C ARG A 106 -17.84 2.17 -12.33
N GLY A 107 -17.13 1.16 -11.84
CA GLY A 107 -15.66 1.14 -11.85
C GLY A 107 -14.99 2.02 -10.79
N VAL A 108 -15.71 2.48 -9.76
CA VAL A 108 -15.10 3.13 -8.59
C VAL A 108 -15.30 2.27 -7.36
N PHE A 109 -14.23 2.05 -6.62
CA PHE A 109 -14.19 1.29 -5.37
C PHE A 109 -13.49 2.10 -4.29
N VAL A 110 -13.98 1.95 -3.06
CA VAL A 110 -13.42 2.58 -1.87
C VAL A 110 -13.17 1.49 -0.84
N LEU A 111 -11.90 1.27 -0.51
CA LEU A 111 -11.44 0.28 0.46
C LEU A 111 -11.01 1.03 1.72
N GLN A 112 -11.55 0.68 2.88
CA GLN A 112 -11.18 1.30 4.15
C GLN A 112 -10.55 0.26 5.08
N ASP A 113 -9.37 0.58 5.57
CA ASP A 113 -8.72 -0.12 6.68
C ASP A 113 -8.75 0.82 7.88
N PHE A 114 -9.46 0.47 8.94
CA PHE A 114 -9.65 1.31 10.12
C PHE A 114 -8.44 1.30 11.05
N ASN A 115 -7.53 0.34 10.89
CA ASN A 115 -6.32 0.22 11.69
C ASN A 115 -5.18 -0.34 10.84
N PHE A 116 -4.67 0.52 9.94
CA PHE A 116 -3.65 0.14 8.99
C PHE A 116 -2.28 0.06 9.68
N ARG A 117 -1.81 -1.18 9.87
CA ARG A 117 -0.64 -1.49 10.71
C ARG A 117 0.63 -0.72 10.34
N TRP A 118 0.84 -0.45 9.05
CA TRP A 118 2.07 0.18 8.57
C TRP A 118 2.18 1.67 8.92
N ILE A 119 1.08 2.32 9.33
CA ILE A 119 1.08 3.70 9.82
C ILE A 119 0.77 3.80 11.32
N GLN A 120 0.56 2.67 11.99
CA GLN A 120 0.14 2.65 13.41
C GLN A 120 1.21 3.21 14.35
N ALA A 121 2.49 3.01 14.03
CA ALA A 121 3.62 3.49 14.82
C ALA A 121 4.11 4.89 14.39
N LEU A 122 3.45 5.54 13.42
CA LEU A 122 3.86 6.88 12.99
C LEU A 122 3.39 7.93 14.00
N SER A 123 4.33 8.76 14.44
CA SER A 123 4.06 9.94 15.25
C SER A 123 4.74 11.17 14.64
N GLY A 124 4.05 12.30 14.74
CA GLY A 124 4.58 13.65 14.53
C GLY A 124 4.50 14.47 15.81
N GLU A 125 5.04 15.69 15.77
CA GLU A 125 4.92 16.68 16.83
C GLU A 125 3.46 17.11 17.03
N ASN A 126 2.66 17.04 15.97
CA ASN A 126 1.22 17.30 15.99
C ASN A 126 0.46 16.38 15.02
N ASP A 127 -0.87 16.46 15.06
CA ASP A 127 -1.78 15.65 14.22
C ASP A 127 -1.61 15.93 12.72
N ALA A 128 -1.30 17.18 12.34
CA ALA A 128 -1.15 17.56 10.93
C ALA A 128 0.11 16.93 10.33
N GLU A 129 1.23 17.00 11.05
CA GLU A 129 2.48 16.37 10.63
C GLU A 129 2.34 14.83 10.60
N SER A 130 1.65 14.25 11.59
CA SER A 130 1.36 12.80 11.63
C SER A 130 0.55 12.35 10.40
N LYS A 131 -0.42 13.16 9.97
CA LYS A 131 -1.20 12.90 8.75
C LYS A 131 -0.35 13.02 7.48
N GLN A 132 0.46 14.07 7.36
CA GLN A 132 1.35 14.22 6.19
C GLN A 132 2.34 13.06 6.08
N LYS A 133 2.98 12.68 7.20
CA LYS A 133 3.81 11.46 7.31
C LYS A 133 3.06 10.24 6.79
N ALA A 134 1.88 9.97 7.35
CA ALA A 134 1.08 8.81 6.98
C ALA A 134 0.71 8.81 5.48
N LEU A 135 0.39 9.97 4.88
CA LEU A 135 0.13 10.06 3.44
C LEU A 135 1.33 9.66 2.58
N VAL A 136 2.56 10.08 2.93
CA VAL A 136 3.78 9.65 2.23
C VAL A 136 3.97 8.14 2.34
N PHE A 137 3.72 7.57 3.52
CA PHE A 137 3.76 6.12 3.76
C PHE A 137 2.65 5.35 3.04
N LEU A 138 1.62 6.00 2.51
CA LEU A 138 0.55 5.35 1.74
C LEU A 138 0.81 5.34 0.23
N ILE A 139 1.84 6.04 -0.26
CA ILE A 139 2.20 6.05 -1.69
C ILE A 139 2.64 4.66 -2.16
N PHE A 140 3.49 3.99 -1.39
CA PHE A 140 3.92 2.62 -1.73
C PHE A 140 2.73 1.63 -1.70
N PRO A 141 1.84 1.61 -0.68
CA PRO A 141 0.59 0.83 -0.73
C PRO A 141 -0.31 1.13 -1.92
N CYS A 142 -0.40 2.38 -2.40
CA CYS A 142 -1.11 2.70 -3.65
C CYS A 142 -0.48 1.98 -4.85
N GLY A 143 0.85 2.06 -4.98
CA GLY A 143 1.58 1.33 -6.01
C GLY A 143 1.38 -0.17 -5.90
N LEU A 144 1.47 -0.72 -4.69
CA LEU A 144 1.26 -2.13 -4.37
C LEU A 144 -0.11 -2.63 -4.89
N LEU A 145 -1.18 -1.88 -4.62
CA LEU A 145 -2.51 -2.19 -5.16
C LEU A 145 -2.56 -2.05 -6.68
N ARG A 146 -1.95 -0.99 -7.26
CA ARG A 146 -1.97 -0.76 -8.70
C ARG A 146 -1.23 -1.85 -9.48
N GLY A 147 -0.07 -2.29 -8.99
CA GLY A 147 0.70 -3.39 -9.57
C GLY A 147 -0.03 -4.71 -9.52
N ALA A 148 -0.66 -5.01 -8.37
CA ALA A 148 -1.51 -6.18 -8.20
C ALA A 148 -2.69 -6.19 -9.19
N LEU A 149 -3.41 -5.06 -9.32
CA LEU A 149 -4.50 -4.89 -10.28
C LEU A 149 -4.02 -5.09 -11.72
N ALA A 150 -2.88 -4.49 -12.09
CA ALA A 150 -2.34 -4.59 -13.44
C ALA A 150 -1.97 -6.03 -13.81
N ASN A 151 -1.39 -6.80 -12.88
CA ASN A 151 -1.10 -8.22 -13.10
C ASN A 151 -2.38 -9.05 -13.33
N LEU A 152 -3.46 -8.68 -12.62
CA LEU A 152 -4.79 -9.29 -12.77
C LEU A 152 -5.58 -8.78 -13.98
N GLY A 153 -4.96 -7.98 -14.85
CA GLY A 153 -5.57 -7.46 -16.08
C GLY A 153 -6.45 -6.23 -15.90
N ILE A 154 -6.39 -5.56 -14.74
CA ILE A 154 -7.17 -4.36 -14.45
C ILE A 154 -6.26 -3.14 -14.42
N LEU A 155 -6.47 -2.21 -15.35
CA LEU A 155 -5.83 -0.90 -15.31
C LEU A 155 -6.65 0.03 -14.40
N ALA A 156 -5.99 0.61 -13.39
CA ALA A 156 -6.65 1.48 -12.43
C ALA A 156 -5.74 2.62 -11.98
N ILE A 157 -6.38 3.66 -11.44
CA ILE A 157 -5.76 4.71 -10.66
C ILE A 157 -6.08 4.41 -9.20
N VAL A 158 -5.07 4.44 -8.33
CA VAL A 158 -5.21 4.21 -6.89
C VAL A 158 -4.68 5.43 -6.16
N ASN A 159 -5.53 6.04 -5.34
CA ASN A 159 -5.15 7.14 -4.45
C ASN A 159 -5.47 6.75 -3.01
N ALA A 160 -4.70 7.27 -2.06
CA ALA A 160 -4.96 7.06 -0.64
C ALA A 160 -5.28 8.38 0.07
N ASP A 161 -6.11 8.28 1.09
CA ASP A 161 -6.44 9.37 2.01
C ASP A 161 -6.55 8.83 3.44
N LEU A 162 -6.66 9.73 4.42
CA LEU A 162 -6.78 9.42 5.84
C LEU A 162 -8.12 9.92 6.38
N ASN A 163 -8.85 9.03 7.05
CA ASN A 163 -9.99 9.47 7.88
C ASN A 163 -9.48 9.96 9.25
N ALA A 164 -8.70 9.12 9.92
CA ALA A 164 -8.01 9.40 11.17
C ALA A 164 -6.87 8.37 11.29
N VAL A 165 -5.67 8.78 11.70
CA VAL A 165 -4.58 7.82 11.94
C VAL A 165 -4.97 6.89 13.10
N PRO A 166 -4.82 5.55 12.97
CA PRO A 166 -4.12 4.80 11.93
C PRO A 166 -5.00 4.24 10.79
N GLY A 167 -6.24 4.72 10.63
CA GLY A 167 -7.12 4.34 9.54
C GLY A 167 -6.84 5.08 8.23
N CYS A 168 -6.94 4.35 7.11
CA CYS A 168 -6.74 4.87 5.76
C CYS A 168 -7.83 4.42 4.79
N VAL A 169 -7.95 5.15 3.68
CA VAL A 169 -8.90 4.89 2.60
C VAL A 169 -8.15 4.80 1.28
N PHE A 170 -8.35 3.72 0.52
CA PHE A 170 -7.86 3.58 -0.84
C PHE A 170 -9.02 3.75 -1.83
N ASN A 171 -8.91 4.76 -2.69
CA ASN A 171 -9.83 5.05 -3.77
C ASN A 171 -9.28 4.45 -5.06
N ILE A 172 -9.99 3.46 -5.61
CA ILE A 172 -9.60 2.75 -6.82
C ILE A 172 -10.58 3.12 -7.93
N LYS A 173 -10.08 3.70 -9.03
CA LYS A 173 -10.85 4.02 -10.22
C LYS A 173 -10.32 3.22 -11.40
N LEU A 174 -11.15 2.34 -11.95
CA LEU A 174 -10.83 1.58 -13.16
C LEU A 174 -10.73 2.52 -14.37
N ARG A 175 -9.83 2.20 -15.30
CA ARG A 175 -9.65 2.94 -16.57
C ARG A 175 -10.49 2.35 -17.69
#